data_AF-A0A954I7H4-F1
#
_entry.id   AF-A0A954I7H4-F1
#
_cell.length_a   1.000
_cell.length_b   1.000
_cell.length_c   1.000
_cell.angle_alpha   90.00
_cell.angle_beta   90.00
_cell.angle_gamma   90.00
#
_symmetry.space_group_name_H-M   'P 1'
#
loop_
_entity.id
_entity.type
_entity.pdbx_description
1 polymer ?
#
loop_
_entity_poly.entity_id
_entity_poly.type
_entity_poly.pdbx_seq_one_letter_code
_entity_poly.pdbx_strand_id
1 'polypeptide(L)'
;KVMEYTGLERATLREDFARHNLILTTYGTVRRDIAVLKDFQFDYIVLDEAQTIKNPSSQIARSSRLLKCNFRLALSGTPIENNAGDLWSIFEFLNPGMLGRSSAFRTHIADPESQEARGIVSKGLRPFILRRTKKQVAAELPDRLEETIFCDMEDEQRRLYDELRL
;
A
#
# COMPACT_ATOMS: atom_id res chain seq x y z
N LYS A 1 5.86 17.96 19.79
CA LYS A 1 5.58 18.97 18.74
C LYS A 1 5.36 18.28 17.40
N VAL A 2 4.33 18.67 16.65
CA VAL A 2 3.98 18.10 15.33
C VAL A 2 4.35 19.12 14.24
N MET A 3 4.91 18.66 13.14
CA MET A 3 5.23 19.45 11.95
C MET A 3 4.46 18.92 10.74
N GLU A 4 3.84 19.81 9.97
CA GLU A 4 3.32 19.48 8.65
C GLU A 4 4.36 19.80 7.59
N TYR A 5 4.88 18.76 6.93
CA TYR A 5 5.85 18.88 5.86
C TYR A 5 5.15 18.77 4.50
N THR A 6 4.41 19.81 4.13
CA THR A 6 3.66 19.90 2.87
C THR A 6 3.70 21.32 2.29
N GLY A 7 3.19 21.52 1.07
CA GLY A 7 3.14 22.85 0.45
C GLY A 7 4.46 23.31 -0.19
N LEU A 8 4.47 24.55 -0.68
CA LEU A 8 5.59 25.11 -1.46
C LEU A 8 6.80 25.46 -0.59
N GLU A 9 6.57 25.95 0.62
CA GLU A 9 7.63 26.44 1.51
C GLU A 9 8.27 25.35 2.37
N ARG A 10 7.80 24.09 2.29
CA ARG A 10 8.30 22.97 3.13
C ARG A 10 9.82 22.82 3.15
N ALA A 11 10.52 23.24 2.10
CA ALA A 11 11.97 23.13 2.03
C ALA A 11 12.68 23.88 3.16
N THR A 12 12.11 24.98 3.67
CA THR A 12 12.66 25.75 4.80
C THR A 12 12.53 25.00 6.13
N LEU A 13 11.57 24.08 6.24
CA LEU A 13 11.27 23.34 7.46
C LEU A 13 12.25 22.20 7.75
N ARG A 14 13.10 21.84 6.77
CA ARG A 14 13.99 20.67 6.81
C ARG A 14 14.98 20.71 7.98
N GLU A 15 15.51 21.89 8.29
CA GLU A 15 16.50 22.07 9.36
C GLU A 15 15.91 21.85 10.75
N ASP A 16 14.59 22.00 10.88
CA ASP A 16 13.87 21.87 12.14
C ASP A 16 13.32 20.45 12.38
N PHE A 17 13.58 19.47 11.50
CA PHE A 17 13.07 18.10 11.64
C PHE A 17 13.40 17.50 13.00
N ALA A 18 14.66 17.63 13.44
CA ALA A 18 15.14 17.11 14.72
C ALA A 18 14.50 17.78 15.95
N ARG A 19 13.83 18.93 15.77
CA ARG A 19 13.14 19.65 16.84
C ARG A 19 11.68 19.21 17.00
N HIS A 20 11.19 18.32 16.14
CA HIS A 20 9.81 17.85 16.11
C HIS A 20 9.75 16.35 16.42
N ASN A 21 8.66 15.93 17.04
CA ASN A 21 8.47 14.53 17.43
C ASN A 21 7.63 13.76 16.39
N LEU A 22 6.87 14.47 15.56
CA LEU A 22 6.02 13.90 14.53
C LEU A 22 6.06 14.80 13.31
N ILE A 23 6.26 14.20 12.14
CA ILE A 23 6.23 14.88 10.85
C ILE A 23 5.12 14.24 10.01
N LEU A 24 4.15 15.06 9.60
CA LEU A 24 3.06 14.65 8.73
C LEU A 24 3.36 15.10 7.30
N THR A 25 3.27 14.18 6.36
CA THR A 25 3.58 14.44 4.95
C THR A 25 2.77 13.52 4.05
N THR A 26 2.81 13.77 2.74
CA THR A 26 2.13 12.95 1.73
C THR A 26 3.13 12.10 0.96
N TYR A 27 2.66 11.00 0.38
CA TYR A 27 3.46 10.19 -0.56
C TYR A 27 4.05 11.02 -1.71
N GLY A 28 3.30 12.01 -2.21
CA GLY A 28 3.76 12.90 -3.27
C GLY A 28 4.96 13.75 -2.83
N THR A 29 4.90 14.30 -1.61
CA THR A 29 6.01 15.03 -1.00
C THR A 29 7.21 14.12 -0.76
N VAL A 30 7.01 12.93 -0.18
CA VAL A 30 8.08 11.95 0.03
C VAL A 30 8.78 11.63 -1.29
N ARG A 31 8.02 11.34 -2.34
CA ARG A 31 8.57 11.08 -3.68
C ARG A 31 9.41 12.25 -4.20
N ARG A 32 8.92 13.47 -4.04
CA ARG A 32 9.59 14.68 -4.59
C ARG A 32 10.86 15.02 -3.82
N ASP A 33 10.89 14.78 -2.51
CA ASP A 33 11.96 15.23 -1.63
C ASP A 33 12.84 14.07 -1.12
N ILE A 34 12.69 12.87 -1.70
CA ILE A 34 13.41 11.67 -1.24
C ILE A 34 14.92 11.82 -1.26
N ALA A 35 15.46 12.63 -2.17
CA ALA A 35 16.89 12.93 -2.25
C ALA A 35 17.45 13.48 -0.93
N VAL A 36 16.63 14.17 -0.13
CA VAL A 36 16.99 14.71 1.19
C VAL A 36 16.46 13.81 2.30
N LEU A 37 15.20 13.37 2.21
CA LEU A 37 14.55 12.60 3.28
C LEU A 37 15.22 11.25 3.56
N LYS A 38 15.89 10.64 2.56
CA LYS A 38 16.63 9.38 2.72
C LYS A 38 17.84 9.50 3.67
N ASP A 39 18.33 10.72 3.92
CA ASP A 39 19.52 10.95 4.73
C ASP A 39 19.18 11.25 6.19
N PHE A 40 17.91 11.54 6.47
CA PHE A 40 17.40 11.68 7.84
C PHE A 40 17.07 10.31 8.44
N GLN A 41 17.51 10.07 9.68
CA GLN A 41 17.21 8.86 10.43
C GLN A 41 15.94 9.08 11.27
N PHE A 42 14.86 8.38 10.92
CA PHE A 42 13.63 8.37 11.72
C PHE A 42 13.62 7.21 12.71
N ASP A 43 12.90 7.33 13.82
CA ASP A 43 12.64 6.16 14.67
C ASP A 43 11.54 5.28 14.06
N TYR A 44 10.46 5.91 13.61
CA TYR A 44 9.29 5.25 13.02
C TYR A 44 8.91 5.87 11.68
N ILE A 45 8.48 5.02 10.76
CA ILE A 45 7.75 5.44 9.55
C ILE A 45 6.43 4.68 9.52
N VAL A 46 5.34 5.43 9.50
CA VAL A 46 3.98 4.90 9.40
C VAL A 46 3.42 5.28 8.03
N LEU A 47 3.12 4.28 7.22
CA LEU A 47 2.44 4.44 5.95
C LEU A 47 0.95 4.19 6.15
N ASP A 48 0.15 5.22 5.98
CA ASP A 48 -1.30 5.05 5.87
C ASP A 48 -1.70 4.75 4.43
N GLU A 49 -2.78 3.99 4.25
CA GLU A 49 -3.23 3.49 2.94
C GLU A 49 -2.08 2.88 2.10
N ALA A 50 -1.41 1.88 2.69
CA ALA A 50 -0.23 1.23 2.15
C ALA A 50 -0.44 0.56 0.76
N GLN A 51 -1.68 0.35 0.33
CA GLN A 51 -1.99 0.00 -1.06
C GLN A 51 -1.46 1.03 -2.07
N THR A 52 -1.18 2.26 -1.63
CA THR A 52 -0.53 3.30 -2.44
C THR A 52 0.85 2.87 -2.94
N ILE A 53 1.55 1.98 -2.21
CA ILE A 53 2.87 1.44 -2.60
C ILE A 53 2.79 0.02 -3.19
N LYS A 54 1.60 -0.47 -3.58
CA LYS A 54 1.42 -1.85 -4.06
C LYS A 54 2.28 -2.19 -5.28
N ASN A 55 2.51 -1.22 -6.17
CA ASN A 55 3.38 -1.42 -7.31
C ASN A 55 4.86 -1.17 -6.95
N PRO A 56 5.72 -2.20 -6.92
CA PRO A 56 7.12 -2.06 -6.53
C PRO A 56 7.97 -1.27 -7.54
N SER A 57 7.55 -1.15 -8.80
CA SER A 57 8.28 -0.34 -9.78
C SER A 57 7.89 1.14 -9.70
N SER A 58 6.84 1.50 -8.97
CA SER A 58 6.41 2.89 -8.83
C SER A 58 7.48 3.74 -8.14
N GLN A 59 7.58 5.02 -8.53
CA GLN A 59 8.48 5.95 -7.86
C GLN A 59 8.12 6.15 -6.39
N ILE A 60 6.83 6.09 -6.04
CA ILE A 60 6.37 6.22 -4.65
C ILE A 60 6.86 5.04 -3.81
N ALA A 61 6.69 3.80 -4.27
CA ALA A 61 7.18 2.62 -3.56
C ALA A 61 8.70 2.60 -3.44
N ARG A 62 9.42 2.99 -4.51
CA ARG A 62 10.89 3.14 -4.47
C ARG A 62 11.31 4.20 -3.46
N SER A 63 10.66 5.37 -3.46
CA SER A 63 10.98 6.45 -2.53
C SER A 63 10.71 6.09 -1.08
N SER A 64 9.57 5.44 -0.81
CA SER A 64 9.19 5.03 0.55
C SER A 64 10.19 4.03 1.15
N ARG A 65 10.75 3.12 0.32
CA ARG A 65 11.78 2.16 0.76
C ARG A 65 13.13 2.80 1.10
N LEU A 66 13.46 3.93 0.47
CA LEU A 66 14.72 4.65 0.69
C LEU A 66 14.76 5.42 2.01
N LEU A 67 13.61 5.66 2.66
CA LEU A 67 13.58 6.31 3.96
C LEU A 67 14.25 5.43 5.01
N LYS A 68 15.11 6.02 5.85
CA LYS A 68 15.81 5.28 6.91
C LYS A 68 15.03 5.35 8.22
N CYS A 69 14.82 4.19 8.83
CA CYS A 69 14.20 4.13 10.15
C CYS A 69 14.47 2.83 10.89
N ASN A 70 14.22 2.85 12.20
CA ASN A 70 14.33 1.68 13.07
C ASN A 70 13.09 0.79 12.97
N PHE A 71 11.90 1.40 12.86
CA PHE A 71 10.62 0.69 12.85
C PHE A 71 9.72 1.16 11.69
N ARG A 72 9.01 0.21 11.07
CA ARG A 72 8.13 0.46 9.94
C ARG A 72 6.75 -0.11 10.21
N LEU A 73 5.72 0.67 9.93
CA LEU A 73 4.32 0.28 10.04
C LEU A 73 3.58 0.62 8.75
N ALA A 74 2.74 -0.30 8.30
CA ALA A 74 1.89 -0.12 7.14
C ALA A 74 0.44 -0.38 7.55
N LEU A 75 -0.41 0.61 7.33
CA LEU A 75 -1.84 0.57 7.61
C LEU A 75 -2.58 0.53 6.27
N SER A 76 -3.63 -0.28 6.18
CA SER A 76 -4.46 -0.38 4.97
C SER A 76 -5.88 -0.74 5.36
N GLY A 77 -6.85 0.03 4.86
CA GLY A 77 -8.27 -0.30 5.02
C GLY A 77 -8.72 -1.43 4.08
N THR A 78 -8.04 -1.58 2.94
CA THR A 78 -8.38 -2.60 1.95
C THR A 78 -7.59 -3.88 2.19
N PRO A 79 -8.23 -5.06 2.02
CA PRO A 79 -7.48 -6.29 1.92
C PRO A 79 -6.54 -6.15 0.72
N ILE A 80 -5.24 -6.41 0.94
CA ILE A 80 -4.24 -6.44 -0.13
C ILE A 80 -4.80 -7.39 -1.19
N GLU A 81 -5.06 -6.85 -2.39
CA GLU A 81 -5.61 -7.61 -3.52
C GLU A 81 -4.73 -8.85 -3.72
N ASN A 82 -5.32 -10.02 -4.02
CA ASN A 82 -4.66 -11.33 -4.01
C ASN A 82 -3.53 -11.52 -5.06
N ASN A 83 -2.81 -10.46 -5.43
CA ASN A 83 -1.61 -10.47 -6.23
C ASN A 83 -0.37 -10.50 -5.33
N ALA A 84 0.43 -11.54 -5.47
CA ALA A 84 1.75 -11.68 -4.86
C ALA A 84 2.60 -10.40 -4.93
N GLY A 85 2.54 -9.69 -6.07
CA GLY A 85 3.33 -8.49 -6.29
C GLY A 85 3.05 -7.37 -5.29
N ASP A 86 1.79 -7.23 -4.87
CA ASP A 86 1.34 -6.17 -3.97
C ASP A 86 1.83 -6.43 -2.54
N LEU A 87 1.70 -7.68 -2.09
CA LEU A 87 2.26 -8.16 -0.82
C LEU A 87 3.78 -7.96 -0.79
N TRP A 88 4.48 -8.38 -1.85
CA TRP A 88 5.93 -8.24 -1.93
C TRP A 88 6.36 -6.78 -1.76
N SER A 89 5.68 -5.84 -2.44
CA SER A 89 6.04 -4.42 -2.39
C SER A 89 5.91 -3.83 -0.98
N ILE A 90 4.81 -4.16 -0.28
CA ILE A 90 4.58 -3.69 1.09
C ILE A 90 5.58 -4.34 2.06
N PHE A 91 5.85 -5.64 1.91
CA PHE A 91 6.82 -6.32 2.77
C PHE A 91 8.26 -5.89 2.53
N GLU A 92 8.62 -5.52 1.30
CA GLU A 92 9.92 -4.95 1.00
C GLU A 92 10.08 -3.55 1.62
N PHE A 93 8.98 -2.82 1.85
CA PHE A 93 8.99 -1.67 2.74
C PHE A 93 9.16 -2.11 4.19
N LEU A 94 8.30 -2.99 4.73
CA LEU A 94 8.34 -3.34 6.16
C LEU A 94 9.66 -3.97 6.61
N ASN A 95 10.16 -4.96 5.87
CA ASN A 95 11.36 -5.74 6.15
C ASN A 95 12.17 -5.93 4.85
N PRO A 96 13.00 -4.96 4.45
CA PRO A 96 13.78 -5.03 3.21
C PRO A 96 14.60 -6.32 3.12
N GLY A 97 14.48 -7.04 2.00
CA GLY A 97 15.25 -8.26 1.72
C GLY A 97 14.71 -9.55 2.34
N MET A 98 13.71 -9.49 3.22
CA MET A 98 13.14 -10.68 3.89
C MET A 98 12.56 -11.71 2.91
N LEU A 99 11.94 -11.24 1.82
CA LEU A 99 11.30 -12.09 0.80
C LEU A 99 12.21 -12.40 -0.39
N GLY A 100 13.47 -11.98 -0.34
CA GLY A 100 14.40 -12.08 -1.46
C GLY A 100 13.99 -11.23 -2.66
N ARG A 101 14.52 -11.56 -3.84
CA ARG A 101 14.29 -10.79 -5.07
C ARG A 101 12.82 -10.91 -5.53
N SER A 102 12.28 -9.80 -6.03
CA SER A 102 10.90 -9.74 -6.57
C SER A 102 10.62 -10.82 -7.62
N SER A 103 11.60 -11.16 -8.47
CA SER A 103 11.48 -12.19 -9.49
C SER A 103 11.27 -13.58 -8.87
N ALA A 104 12.07 -13.95 -7.88
CA ALA A 104 11.95 -15.24 -7.19
C ALA A 104 10.62 -15.36 -6.44
N PHE A 105 10.23 -14.31 -5.71
CA PHE A 105 8.94 -14.28 -5.02
C PHE A 105 7.75 -14.38 -5.97
N ARG A 106 7.81 -13.67 -7.12
CA ARG A 106 6.79 -13.80 -8.16
C ARG A 106 6.76 -15.19 -8.76
N THR A 107 7.89 -15.80 -9.07
CA THR A 107 7.91 -17.17 -9.60
C THR A 107 7.25 -18.17 -8.65
N HIS A 108 7.45 -18.04 -7.34
CA HIS A 108 6.87 -18.94 -6.34
C HIS A 108 5.36 -18.75 -6.09
N ILE A 109 4.75 -17.63 -6.50
CA ILE A 109 3.36 -17.28 -6.14
C ILE A 109 2.50 -16.97 -7.38
N ALA A 110 3.11 -16.62 -8.51
CA ALA A 110 2.42 -16.31 -9.75
C ALA A 110 1.83 -17.55 -10.44
N ASP A 111 2.37 -18.74 -10.18
CA ASP A 111 1.82 -19.99 -10.71
C ASP A 111 0.41 -20.22 -10.13
N PRO A 112 -0.65 -20.22 -10.96
CA PRO A 112 -2.02 -20.46 -10.54
C PRO A 112 -2.23 -21.84 -9.89
N GLU A 113 -1.42 -22.84 -10.27
CA GLU A 113 -1.49 -24.22 -9.76
C GLU A 113 -0.84 -24.34 -8.37
N SER A 114 -0.05 -23.34 -7.96
CA SER A 114 0.70 -23.33 -6.70
C SER A 114 -0.10 -22.86 -5.48
N GLN A 115 -1.38 -23.25 -5.37
CA GLN A 115 -2.22 -22.91 -4.19
C GLN A 115 -1.53 -23.27 -2.86
N GLU A 116 -0.78 -24.37 -2.85
CA GLU A 116 0.01 -24.81 -1.69
C GLU A 116 1.15 -23.83 -1.35
N ALA A 117 1.90 -23.34 -2.35
CA ALA A 117 2.95 -22.35 -2.17
C ALA A 117 2.39 -21.01 -1.67
N ARG A 118 1.24 -20.57 -2.21
CA ARG A 118 0.51 -19.39 -1.71
C ARG A 118 0.09 -19.55 -0.25
N GLY A 119 -0.38 -20.75 0.11
CA GLY A 119 -0.75 -21.09 1.49
C GLY A 119 0.43 -21.03 2.45
N ILE A 120 1.60 -21.53 2.05
CA ILE A 120 2.84 -21.48 2.85
C ILE A 120 3.27 -20.03 3.09
N VAL A 121 3.31 -19.21 2.03
CA VAL A 121 3.67 -17.79 2.15
C VAL A 121 2.66 -17.06 3.03
N SER A 122 1.37 -17.24 2.80
CA SER A 122 0.31 -16.63 3.62
C SER A 122 0.45 -16.99 5.11
N LYS A 123 0.72 -18.25 5.42
CA LYS A 123 0.98 -18.70 6.80
C LYS A 123 2.23 -18.06 7.40
N GLY A 124 3.31 -17.95 6.62
CA GLY A 124 4.57 -17.32 7.05
C GLY A 124 4.46 -15.81 7.26
N LEU A 125 3.61 -15.13 6.48
CA LEU A 125 3.38 -13.68 6.61
C LEU A 125 2.38 -13.34 7.71
N ARG A 126 1.53 -14.29 8.13
CA ARG A 126 0.48 -14.08 9.13
C ARG A 126 0.96 -13.44 10.45
N PRO A 127 2.12 -13.78 11.03
CA PRO A 127 2.61 -13.15 12.25
C PRO A 127 2.90 -11.64 12.10
N PHE A 128 3.12 -11.16 10.88
CA PHE A 128 3.39 -9.76 10.58
C PHE A 128 2.11 -8.96 10.26
N ILE A 129 0.94 -9.61 10.19
CA ILE A 129 -0.31 -8.98 9.77
C ILE A 129 -1.33 -9.07 10.91
N LEU A 130 -1.71 -7.90 11.43
CA LEU A 130 -2.86 -7.78 12.32
C LEU A 130 -4.09 -7.34 11.52
N ARG A 131 -5.03 -8.26 11.30
CA ARG A 131 -6.30 -7.99 10.61
C ARG A 131 -7.49 -8.29 11.51
N ARG A 132 -8.40 -7.33 11.65
CA ARG A 132 -9.69 -7.47 12.34
C ARG A 132 -10.82 -7.18 11.35
N THR A 133 -11.91 -7.91 11.41
CA THR A 133 -13.11 -7.67 10.58
C THR A 133 -14.09 -6.77 11.31
N LYS A 134 -14.96 -6.03 10.58
CA LYS A 134 -16.01 -5.21 11.20
C LYS A 134 -16.89 -6.03 12.16
N LYS A 135 -17.26 -7.26 11.76
CA LYS A 135 -17.99 -8.20 12.63
C LYS A 135 -17.28 -8.52 13.94
N GLN A 136 -15.95 -8.48 13.99
CA GLN A 136 -15.16 -8.73 15.20
C GLN A 136 -15.05 -7.51 16.13
N VAL A 137 -15.21 -6.29 15.60
CA VAL A 137 -14.89 -5.05 16.35
C VAL A 137 -16.05 -4.09 16.53
N ALA A 138 -17.12 -4.24 15.74
CA ALA A 138 -18.26 -3.35 15.72
C ALA A 138 -19.54 -4.19 15.58
N ALA A 139 -19.81 -5.01 16.60
CA ALA A 139 -20.94 -5.92 16.64
C ALA A 139 -22.29 -5.19 16.77
N GLU A 140 -22.25 -3.92 17.17
CA GLU A 140 -23.39 -3.02 17.25
C GLU A 140 -23.88 -2.48 15.90
N LEU A 141 -23.11 -2.66 14.82
CA LEU A 141 -23.50 -2.20 13.50
C LEU A 141 -24.58 -3.10 12.88
N PRO A 142 -25.60 -2.53 12.21
CA PRO A 142 -26.59 -3.31 11.48
C PRO A 142 -25.95 -4.04 10.30
N ASP A 143 -26.63 -5.07 9.82
CA ASP A 143 -26.21 -5.80 8.63
C ASP A 143 -26.17 -4.88 7.39
N ARG A 144 -25.18 -5.12 6.52
CA ARG A 144 -25.09 -4.43 5.23
C ARG A 144 -26.14 -5.01 4.28
N LEU A 145 -27.04 -4.15 3.78
CA LEU A 145 -27.95 -4.48 2.69
C LEU A 145 -27.26 -4.17 1.36
N GLU A 146 -27.29 -5.13 0.43
CA GLU A 146 -26.80 -4.97 -0.95
C GLU A 146 -27.93 -5.36 -1.90
N GLU A 147 -28.32 -4.44 -2.78
CA GLU A 147 -29.32 -4.68 -3.83
C GLU A 147 -28.65 -4.46 -5.20
N THR A 148 -28.79 -5.42 -6.10
CA THR A 148 -28.26 -5.33 -7.45
C THR A 148 -29.38 -4.98 -8.41
N ILE A 149 -29.30 -3.80 -9.02
CA ILE A 149 -30.24 -3.35 -10.05
C ILE A 149 -29.62 -3.65 -11.41
N PHE A 150 -30.27 -4.51 -12.18
CA PHE A 150 -29.87 -4.79 -13.56
C PHE A 150 -30.47 -3.73 -14.49
N CYS A 151 -29.65 -3.13 -15.34
CA CYS A 151 -30.07 -2.16 -16.34
C CYS A 151 -29.83 -2.75 -17.73
N ASP A 152 -30.86 -2.74 -18.56
CA ASP A 152 -30.73 -3.10 -19.97
C ASP A 152 -30.13 -1.94 -20.76
N MET A 153 -29.33 -2.25 -21.78
CA MET A 153 -28.87 -1.24 -22.74
C MET A 153 -30.05 -0.80 -23.61
N GLU A 154 -30.23 0.51 -23.74
CA GLU A 154 -31.15 1.10 -24.71
C GLU A 154 -30.67 0.84 -26.15
N ASP A 155 -31.56 0.96 -27.13
CA ASP A 155 -31.28 0.62 -28.53
C ASP A 155 -30.08 1.38 -29.10
N GLU A 156 -29.93 2.67 -28.77
CA GLU A 156 -28.79 3.49 -29.21
C GLU A 156 -27.47 3.04 -28.58
N GLN A 157 -27.49 2.71 -27.28
CA GLN A 157 -26.32 2.20 -26.55
C GLN A 157 -25.89 0.83 -27.09
N ARG A 158 -26.86 -0.05 -27.36
CA ARG A 158 -26.62 -1.37 -27.93
C ARG A 158 -26.00 -1.27 -29.32
N ARG A 159 -26.51 -0.37 -30.17
CA ARG A 159 -25.97 -0.14 -31.51
C ARG A 159 -24.52 0.32 -31.46
N LEU A 160 -24.20 1.31 -30.62
CA LEU A 160 -22.83 1.80 -30.45
C LEU A 160 -21.89 0.72 -29.87
N TYR A 161 -22.40 -0.07 -28.91
CA TYR A 161 -21.64 -1.18 -28.34
C TYR A 161 -21.32 -2.25 -29.39
N ASP A 162 -22.28 -2.61 -30.24
CA ASP A 162 -22.10 -3.59 -31.30
C ASP A 162 -21.16 -3.09 -32.41
N GLU A 163 -21.16 -1.78 -32.71
CA GLU A 163 -20.19 -1.16 -33.63
C GLU A 163 -18.74 -1.25 -33.13
N LEU A 164 -18.50 -1.13 -31.81
CA LEU A 164 -17.17 -1.27 -31.19
C LEU A 164 -16.72 -2.72 -31.01
N ARG A 165 -17.63 -3.67 -31.23
CA ARG A 165 -17.39 -5.11 -31.03
C ARG A 165 -16.86 -5.81 -32.30
N LEU A 166 -16.93 -5.14 -33.44
CA LEU A 166 -16.34 -5.54 -34.73
C LEU A 166 -14.89 -5.05 -34.84
#